data_AF-A0A832W9G4-F1
#
_entry.id   AF-A0A832W9G4-F1
#
_cell.length_a   1.000
_cell.length_b   1.000
_cell.length_c   1.000
_cell.angle_alpha   90.00
_cell.angle_beta   90.00
_cell.angle_gamma   90.00
#
_symmetry.space_group_name_H-M   'P 1'
#
loop_
_entity.id
_entity.type
_entity.pdbx_description
1 polymer ?
#
loop_
_entity_poly.entity_id
_entity_poly.type
_entity_poly.pdbx_seq_one_letter_code
_entity_poly.pdbx_strand_id
1 'polypeptide(L)' 'NIERPDEFGGNVSYSNYKQLEEDFREKKLHPGDLKQTIGNYLVEIISPIREKLNLSEELSEAIKKSF' A
#
# COMPACT_ATOMS: atom_id res chain seq x y z
N ASN A 1 -8.94 5.13 2.51
CA ASN A 1 -8.73 6.16 3.53
C ASN A 1 -7.25 6.24 3.83
N ILE A 2 -6.70 7.45 3.88
CA ILE A 2 -5.34 7.69 4.34
C ILE A 2 -5.46 8.03 5.82
N GLU A 3 -4.88 7.17 6.65
CA GLU A 3 -4.85 7.33 8.10
C GLU A 3 -3.61 8.15 8.48
N ARG A 4 -3.78 9.28 9.17
CA ARG A 4 -2.66 10.13 9.62
C ARG A 4 -2.98 10.81 10.95
N PRO A 5 -1.99 11.03 11.82
CA PRO A 5 -2.16 11.76 13.08
C PRO A 5 -2.83 13.13 12.89
N ASP A 6 -3.60 13.57 13.88
CA ASP A 6 -4.29 14.86 13.86
C ASP A 6 -3.34 16.04 13.68
N GLU A 7 -2.13 15.95 14.27
CA GLU A 7 -1.05 16.95 14.11
C GLU A 7 -0.56 17.11 12.66
N PHE A 8 -0.85 16.14 11.79
CA PHE A 8 -0.51 16.15 10.36
C PHE A 8 -1.75 16.32 9.45
N GLY A 9 -2.87 16.77 10.01
CA GLY A 9 -4.09 17.11 9.28
C GLY A 9 -5.18 16.04 9.29
N GLY A 10 -5.04 15.00 10.13
CA GLY A 10 -6.08 14.00 10.41
C GLY A 10 -6.49 13.13 9.22
N ASN A 11 -7.21 12.05 9.45
CA ASN A 11 -7.58 11.10 8.40
C ASN A 11 -8.27 11.77 7.20
N VAL A 12 -7.91 11.36 5.98
CA VAL A 12 -8.48 11.89 4.73
C VAL A 12 -8.97 10.77 3.82
N SER A 13 -10.09 11.02 3.14
CA SER A 13 -10.68 10.10 2.19
C SER A 13 -10.93 10.82 0.87
N TYR A 14 -10.47 10.22 -0.23
CA TYR A 14 -10.63 10.77 -1.57
C TYR A 14 -11.71 10.00 -2.31
N SER A 15 -12.64 10.74 -2.91
CA SER A 15 -13.73 10.15 -3.71
C SER A 15 -13.32 9.82 -5.15
N ASN A 16 -12.23 10.42 -5.62
CA ASN A 16 -11.69 10.21 -6.95
C ASN A 16 -10.18 10.49 -6.97
N TYR A 17 -9.52 9.98 -8.01
CA TYR A 17 -8.07 10.13 -8.19
C TYR A 17 -7.62 11.58 -8.33
N LYS A 18 -8.41 12.43 -9.01
CA LYS A 18 -8.02 13.81 -9.29
C LYS A 18 -7.83 14.62 -8.00
N GLN A 19 -8.70 14.45 -7.01
CA GLN A 19 -8.55 15.08 -5.69
C GLN A 19 -7.27 14.64 -4.97
N LEU A 20 -6.97 13.33 -5.01
CA LEU A 20 -5.74 12.79 -4.43
C LEU A 20 -4.49 13.38 -5.13
N GLU A 21 -4.52 13.43 -6.46
CA GLU A 21 -3.42 13.96 -7.26
C GLU A 21 -3.17 15.45 -6.96
N GLU A 22 -4.22 16.25 -6.90
CA GLU A 22 -4.15 17.68 -6.59
C GLU A 22 -3.55 17.92 -5.20
N ASP A 23 -4.05 17.25 -4.16
CA ASP A 23 -3.53 17.38 -2.80
C ASP A 23 -2.07 16.91 -2.66
N PHE A 24 -1.69 15.86 -3.37
CA PHE A 24 -0.31 15.39 -3.39
C PHE A 24 0.62 16.38 -4.11
N ARG A 25 0.17 16.92 -5.27
CA ARG A 25 0.92 17.91 -6.05
C ARG A 25 1.11 19.21 -5.27
N GLU A 26 0.10 19.64 -4.53
CA GLU A 26 0.12 20.83 -3.68
C GLU A 26 0.84 20.61 -2.33
N LYS A 27 1.38 19.41 -2.09
CA LYS A 27 2.07 19.01 -0.85
C LYS A 27 1.18 19.06 0.41
N LYS A 28 -0.14 19.01 0.25
CA LYS A 28 -1.11 18.88 1.34
C LYS A 28 -1.18 17.46 1.90
N LEU A 29 -0.77 16.48 1.09
CA LEU A 29 -0.60 15.09 1.46
C LEU A 29 0.90 14.74 1.51
N HIS A 30 1.36 14.25 2.65
CA HIS A 30 2.76 13.88 2.81
C HIS A 30 3.08 12.56 2.06
N PRO A 31 4.25 12.43 1.42
CA PRO A 31 4.63 11.19 0.73
C PRO A 31 4.69 9.95 1.62
N GLY A 32 4.99 10.12 2.92
CA GLY A 32 4.98 9.02 3.88
C GLY A 32 3.59 8.40 4.02
N ASP A 33 2.58 9.23 4.28
CA ASP A 33 1.19 8.82 4.48
C ASP A 33 0.64 8.09 3.25
N LEU A 34 0.92 8.64 2.06
CA LEU A 34 0.51 8.04 0.79
C LEU A 34 1.18 6.67 0.57
N LYS A 35 2.51 6.59 0.74
CA LYS A 35 3.25 5.33 0.57
C LYS A 35 2.81 4.25 1.55
N GLN A 36 2.62 4.61 2.82
CA GLN A 36 2.18 3.68 3.84
C GLN A 36 0.78 3.15 3.54
N THR A 37 -0.15 4.02 3.17
CA THR A 37 -1.52 3.62 2.80
C THR A 37 -1.53 2.68 1.59
N ILE A 38 -0.76 3.00 0.54
CA ILE A 38 -0.64 2.13 -0.64
C ILE A 38 -0.01 0.79 -0.25
N GLY A 39 1.01 0.79 0.61
CA GLY A 39 1.65 -0.43 1.11
C GLY A 39 0.65 -1.35 1.82
N ASN A 40 -0.20 -0.79 2.68
CA ASN A 40 -1.24 -1.55 3.38
C ASN A 40 -2.23 -2.18 2.40
N TYR A 41 -2.73 -1.41 1.42
CA TYR A 41 -3.64 -1.96 0.40
C TYR A 41 -2.97 -3.03 -0.47
N LEU A 42 -1.70 -2.85 -0.83
CA LEU A 42 -0.96 -3.88 -1.56
C LEU A 42 -0.84 -5.17 -0.74
N VAL A 43 -0.55 -5.07 0.56
CA VAL A 43 -0.52 -6.22 1.46
C VAL A 43 -1.89 -6.90 1.47
N GLU A 44 -2.99 -6.17 1.69
CA GLU A 44 -4.34 -6.73 1.71
C GLU A 44 -4.70 -7.46 0.40
N ILE A 45 -4.37 -6.87 -0.76
CA ILE A 45 -4.64 -7.45 -2.08
C ILE A 45 -3.81 -8.73 -2.30
N ILE A 46 -2.56 -8.75 -1.83
CA ILE A 46 -1.61 -9.84 -2.09
C ILE A 46 -1.73 -10.97 -1.06
N SER A 47 -2.14 -10.69 0.18
CA SER A 47 -2.30 -11.67 1.26
C SER A 47 -3.06 -12.94 0.86
N PRO A 48 -4.25 -12.89 0.21
CA PRO A 48 -4.95 -14.12 -0.17
C PRO A 48 -4.21 -14.96 -1.21
N ILE A 49 -3.37 -14.33 -2.04
CA ILE A 49 -2.51 -15.05 -2.99
C ILE A 49 -1.38 -15.74 -2.21
N ARG A 50 -0.75 -15.05 -1.26
CA ARG A 50 0.30 -15.61 -0.38
C ARG A 50 -0.22 -16.77 0.48
N GLU A 51 -1.42 -16.65 1.02
CA GLU A 51 -2.04 -17.69 1.84
C GLU A 51 -2.42 -18.94 1.03
N LYS A 52 -2.87 -18.76 -0.23
CA LYS A 52 -3.20 -19.88 -1.14
C LYS A 52 -1.96 -20.51 -1.77
N LEU A 53 -0.91 -19.72 -1.99
CA LEU A 53 0.40 -20.23 -2.33
C LEU A 53 0.97 -20.90 -1.08
N ASN A 54 0.56 -22.14 -0.83
CA ASN A 54 1.34 -23.07 0.00
C ASN A 54 2.69 -23.23 -0.70
N LEU A 55 3.63 -22.34 -0.37
CA LEU A 55 5.01 -22.41 -0.80
C LEU A 55 5.59 -23.63 -0.09
N SER A 56 5.46 -24.79 -0.73
CA SER A 56 6.29 -25.92 -0.36
C SER A 56 7.74 -25.44 -0.36
N GLU A 57 8.54 -25.97 0.55
CA GLU A 57 9.98 -25.67 0.62
C GLU A 57 10.60 -25.75 -0.78
N GLU A 58 10.20 -26.76 -1.56
CA GLU A 58 10.62 -27.00 -2.93
C GLU A 58 10.28 -25.85 -3.90
N LEU A 59 9.03 -25.35 -3.89
CA LEU A 59 8.63 -24.24 -4.77
C LEU A 59 9.30 -22.93 -4.36
N SER A 60 9.47 -22.70 -3.05
CA SER A 60 10.20 -21.53 -2.54
C SER A 60 11.66 -21.55 -3.00
N GLU A 61 12.33 -22.69 -2.89
CA GLU A 61 13.71 -22.87 -3.33
C GLU A 61 13.87 -22.77 -4.84
N ALA A 62 12.89 -23.26 -5.63
CA ALA A 62 12.90 -23.09 -7.08
C ALA A 62 12.82 -21.62 -7.51
N ILE A 63 11.95 -20.83 -6.87
CA ILE A 63 11.82 -19.39 -7.14
C ILE A 63 13.12 -18.65 -6.77
N LYS A 64 13.72 -18.94 -5.62
CA LYS A 64 14.98 -18.29 -5.21
C LYS A 64 16.15 -18.60 -6.13
N LYS A 65 16.18 -19.78 -6.77
CA LYS A 65 17.25 -20.21 -7.67
C LYS A 65 17.07 -19.71 -9.11
N SER A 66 15.88 -19.28 -9.50
CA SER A 66 15.62 -18.78 -10.86
C SER A 66 16.01 -17.31 -11.06
N PHE A 67 16.38 -16.61 -9.99
CA PHE A 67 16.86 -15.22 -9.97
C PHE A 67 18.22 -15.14 -9.28
#